data_AF-Q84EU8-F1
#
_entry.id   AF-Q84EU8-F1
#
_cell.length_a   1.000
_cell.length_b   1.000
_cell.length_c   1.000
_cell.angle_alpha   90.00
_cell.angle_beta   90.00
_cell.angle_gamma   90.00
#
_symmetry.space_group_name_H-M   'P 1'
#
loop_
_entity.id
_entity.type
_entity.pdbx_description
1 polymer ?
#
loop_
_entity_poly.entity_id
_entity_poly.type
_entity_poly.pdbx_seq_one_letter_code
_entity_poly.pdbx_strand_id
1 'polypeptide(L)'
;DPSGLRHELFYGQKVVPGSFRPGRAISGFVTGAQGLGHVVLATPDLAQADRFLRGVLGFKKSDEIYTFMDLWFYHCNPRHHSIALTPMPGVRGLHHVMVEVQSFDDVGMAYDLCMSRNIPLSMTLGRHVNDRMVSFYVRTPSGFDIEYGWDAVTVDEETWTVAQYDRPSVWGHQMVAQTPPGALEAATT
;
A
#
# COMPACT_ATOMS: atom_id res chain seq x y z
N ASP A 1 1.15 15.16 10.03
CA ASP A 1 0.85 14.29 11.19
C ASP A 1 1.92 14.52 12.24
N PRO A 2 1.90 13.85 13.40
CA PRO A 2 2.91 14.06 14.43
C PRO A 2 4.35 13.81 13.95
N SER A 3 4.52 12.98 12.91
CA SER A 3 5.81 12.70 12.27
C SER A 3 6.22 13.77 11.26
N GLY A 4 5.36 14.72 10.91
CA GLY A 4 5.62 15.80 9.96
C GLY A 4 5.24 15.50 8.50
N LEU A 5 4.58 14.37 8.21
CA LEU A 5 4.05 14.11 6.87
C LEU A 5 2.81 14.97 6.61
N ARG A 6 2.69 15.51 5.39
CA ARG A 6 1.55 16.37 5.02
C ARG A 6 0.34 15.52 4.64
N HIS A 7 -0.80 15.82 5.25
CA HIS A 7 -2.11 15.25 4.92
C HIS A 7 -3.01 16.35 4.37
N GLU A 8 -3.69 16.12 3.25
CA GLU A 8 -4.60 17.08 2.64
C GLU A 8 -6.04 16.57 2.73
N LEU A 9 -6.86 17.25 3.53
CA LEU A 9 -8.29 17.00 3.61
C LEU A 9 -8.99 17.81 2.52
N PHE A 10 -9.67 17.12 1.61
CA PHE A 10 -10.36 17.76 0.49
C PHE A 10 -11.73 17.13 0.24
N TYR A 11 -12.56 17.86 -0.50
CA TYR A 11 -13.86 17.38 -0.99
C TYR A 11 -14.14 18.00 -2.37
N GLY A 12 -15.11 17.43 -3.11
CA GLY A 12 -15.50 17.98 -4.41
C GLY A 12 -14.47 17.73 -5.52
N GLN A 13 -13.89 16.52 -5.58
CA GLN A 13 -12.96 16.15 -6.64
C GLN A 13 -13.60 16.35 -8.02
N LYS A 14 -12.92 17.11 -8.89
CA LYS A 14 -13.38 17.27 -10.27
C LYS A 14 -13.21 15.96 -11.02
N VAL A 15 -14.27 15.52 -11.69
CA VAL A 15 -14.27 14.36 -12.58
C VAL A 15 -14.61 14.77 -14.01
N VAL A 16 -14.00 14.08 -14.98
CA VAL A 16 -14.32 14.23 -16.40
C VAL A 16 -14.68 12.82 -16.91
N PRO A 17 -15.98 12.46 -16.98
CA PRO A 17 -16.39 11.13 -17.38
C PRO A 17 -15.94 10.78 -18.81
N GLY A 18 -15.59 9.51 -19.04
CA GLY A 18 -15.23 8.99 -20.36
C GLY A 18 -13.91 9.49 -20.95
N SER A 19 -13.10 10.25 -20.20
CA SER A 19 -11.84 10.81 -20.69
C SER A 19 -10.60 9.99 -20.35
N PHE A 20 -10.69 9.07 -19.39
CA PHE A 20 -9.55 8.23 -19.00
C PHE A 20 -9.34 7.08 -19.99
N ARG A 21 -8.09 6.91 -20.43
CA ARG A 21 -7.61 5.75 -21.18
C ARG A 21 -6.29 5.31 -20.57
N PRO A 22 -6.12 4.03 -20.18
CA PRO A 22 -4.84 3.59 -19.64
C PRO A 22 -3.71 3.72 -20.69
N GLY A 23 -2.48 3.93 -20.24
CA GLY A 23 -1.31 4.07 -21.13
C GLY A 23 -0.90 2.78 -21.85
N ARG A 24 -1.52 1.65 -21.50
CA ARG A 24 -1.36 0.32 -22.10
C ARG A 24 -2.73 -0.37 -22.16
N ALA A 25 -2.84 -1.45 -22.93
CA ALA A 25 -4.04 -2.28 -22.93
C ALA A 25 -4.15 -3.07 -21.61
N ILE A 26 -4.81 -2.47 -20.62
CA ILE A 26 -5.16 -3.09 -19.33
C ILE A 26 -6.66 -2.89 -19.08
N SER A 27 -7.24 -3.70 -18.19
CA SER A 27 -8.67 -3.65 -17.83
C SER A 27 -9.07 -2.43 -17.01
N GLY A 28 -8.10 -1.68 -16.47
CA GLY A 28 -8.32 -0.48 -15.67
C GLY A 28 -8.02 -0.73 -14.20
N PHE A 29 -8.47 0.18 -13.35
CA PHE A 29 -8.16 0.18 -11.91
C PHE A 29 -9.42 0.07 -11.06
N VAL A 30 -9.31 -0.58 -9.90
CA VAL A 30 -10.35 -0.62 -8.86
C VAL A 30 -10.21 0.63 -8.00
N THR A 31 -11.14 1.57 -8.20
CA THR A 31 -11.17 2.86 -7.49
C THR A 31 -12.55 3.14 -6.87
N GLY A 32 -13.22 4.24 -7.24
CA GLY A 32 -14.57 4.57 -6.77
C GLY A 32 -14.64 4.74 -5.25
N ALA A 33 -15.54 3.99 -4.60
CA ALA A 33 -15.73 4.03 -3.14
C ALA A 33 -14.48 3.59 -2.35
N GLN A 34 -13.54 2.92 -3.01
CA GLN A 34 -12.28 2.48 -2.42
C GLN A 34 -11.10 3.45 -2.66
N GLY A 35 -11.32 4.60 -3.32
CA GLY A 35 -10.27 5.60 -3.53
C GLY A 35 -9.15 5.14 -4.48
N LEU A 36 -7.99 5.79 -4.42
CA LEU A 36 -6.84 5.51 -5.31
C LEU A 36 -6.24 4.11 -5.11
N GLY A 37 -6.17 3.66 -3.85
CA GLY A 37 -5.26 2.60 -3.44
C GLY A 37 -4.94 2.72 -1.96
N HIS A 38 -3.72 2.33 -1.60
CA HIS A 38 -3.15 2.59 -0.28
C HIS A 38 -1.75 3.17 -0.35
N VAL A 39 -1.30 3.70 0.79
CA VAL A 39 0.10 4.07 1.03
C VAL A 39 0.61 3.36 2.26
N VAL A 40 1.88 2.99 2.24
CA VAL A 40 2.59 2.53 3.44
C VAL A 40 3.65 3.54 3.81
N LEU A 41 3.61 3.98 5.06
CA LEU A 41 4.45 5.06 5.57
C LEU A 41 5.39 4.53 6.64
N ALA A 42 6.65 4.94 6.56
CA ALA A 42 7.59 4.80 7.67
C ALA A 42 7.33 5.91 8.69
N THR A 43 7.33 5.56 9.97
CA THR A 43 7.15 6.50 11.08
C THR A 43 8.19 6.26 12.18
N PRO A 44 8.72 7.31 12.83
CA PRO A 44 9.63 7.16 13.96
C PRO A 44 8.93 6.66 15.24
N ASP A 45 7.62 6.86 15.38
CA ASP A 45 6.82 6.45 16.54
C ASP A 45 5.46 5.91 16.07
N LEU A 46 5.35 4.58 16.06
CA LEU A 46 4.16 3.87 15.64
C LEU A 46 2.96 4.12 16.54
N ALA A 47 3.18 4.23 17.86
CA ALA A 47 2.11 4.45 18.82
C ALA A 47 1.53 5.87 18.72
N GLN A 48 2.39 6.87 18.49
CA GLN A 48 1.95 8.25 18.25
C GLN A 48 1.19 8.38 16.93
N ALA A 49 1.65 7.71 15.87
CA ALA A 49 0.97 7.69 14.59
C ALA A 49 -0.38 6.95 14.65
N ASP A 50 -0.49 5.82 15.36
CA ASP A 50 -1.77 5.11 15.61
C ASP A 50 -2.79 6.02 16.32
N ARG A 51 -2.36 6.72 17.39
CA ARG A 51 -3.23 7.68 18.09
C ARG A 51 -3.72 8.79 17.17
N PHE A 52 -2.88 9.28 16.26
CA PHE A 52 -3.29 10.29 15.29
C PHE A 52 -4.29 9.73 14.26
N LEU A 53 -3.98 8.61 13.61
CA LEU A 53 -4.84 8.04 12.58
C LEU A 53 -6.22 7.66 13.14
N ARG A 54 -6.26 7.00 14.31
CA ARG A 54 -7.52 6.53 14.91
C ARG A 54 -8.23 7.60 15.72
N GLY A 55 -7.50 8.32 16.55
CA GLY A 55 -8.06 9.29 17.50
C GLY A 55 -8.38 10.65 16.89
N VAL A 56 -7.70 11.03 15.80
CA VAL A 56 -7.92 12.34 15.14
C VAL A 56 -8.57 12.16 13.78
N LEU A 57 -8.04 11.30 12.91
CA LEU A 57 -8.57 11.11 11.55
C LEU A 57 -9.72 10.10 11.45
N GLY A 58 -9.98 9.31 12.50
CA GLY A 58 -11.09 8.37 12.54
C GLY A 58 -10.90 7.09 11.72
N PHE A 59 -9.66 6.77 11.34
CA PHE A 59 -9.37 5.47 10.73
C PHE A 59 -9.65 4.32 11.70
N LYS A 60 -10.07 3.18 11.15
CA LYS A 60 -10.21 1.92 11.87
C LYS A 60 -9.04 1.01 11.54
N LYS A 61 -8.65 0.17 12.49
CA LYS A 61 -7.57 -0.80 12.28
C LYS A 61 -8.12 -1.99 11.49
N SER A 62 -7.40 -2.42 10.47
CA SER A 62 -7.75 -3.59 9.66
C SER A 62 -7.12 -4.83 10.26
N ASP A 63 -5.80 -4.86 10.34
CA ASP A 63 -4.99 -5.99 10.80
C ASP A 63 -3.61 -5.50 11.29
N GLU A 64 -2.86 -6.39 11.91
CA GLU A 64 -1.47 -6.18 12.29
C GLU A 64 -0.60 -7.37 11.84
N ILE A 65 0.63 -7.09 11.44
CA ILE A 65 1.63 -8.11 11.11
C ILE A 65 2.85 -7.86 11.98
N TYR A 66 3.26 -8.88 12.73
CA TYR A 66 4.41 -8.84 13.62
C TYR A 66 5.49 -9.77 13.09
N THR A 67 6.57 -9.20 12.57
CA THR A 67 7.70 -9.94 11.97
C THR A 67 9.02 -9.34 12.45
N PHE A 68 10.06 -9.29 11.60
CA PHE A 68 11.22 -8.43 11.85
C PHE A 68 10.90 -6.94 11.64
N MET A 69 9.81 -6.64 10.93
CA MET A 69 9.29 -5.30 10.70
C MET A 69 7.78 -5.32 10.93
N ASP A 70 7.34 -4.62 11.98
CA ASP A 70 5.92 -4.54 12.33
C ASP A 70 5.16 -3.68 11.31
N LEU A 71 3.95 -4.10 10.97
CA LEU A 71 3.07 -3.38 10.06
C LEU A 71 1.66 -3.29 10.66
N TRP A 72 1.16 -2.08 10.82
CA TRP A 72 -0.22 -1.82 11.27
C TRP A 72 -1.04 -1.23 10.13
N PHE A 73 -2.18 -1.84 9.81
CA PHE A 73 -3.00 -1.53 8.64
C PHE A 73 -4.30 -0.83 9.05
N TYR A 74 -4.75 0.16 8.27
CA TYR A 74 -5.90 0.98 8.61
C TYR A 74 -6.80 1.26 7.41
N HIS A 75 -8.12 1.14 7.61
CA HIS A 75 -9.15 1.41 6.62
C HIS A 75 -10.04 2.59 7.03
N CYS A 76 -10.65 3.22 6.03
CA CYS A 76 -11.70 4.24 6.17
C CYS A 76 -12.87 4.03 5.19
N ASN A 77 -12.85 2.91 4.47
CA ASN A 77 -13.81 2.48 3.45
C ASN A 77 -13.61 0.96 3.22
N PRO A 78 -14.33 0.31 2.29
CA PRO A 78 -14.21 -1.14 2.09
C PRO A 78 -12.84 -1.65 1.60
N ARG A 79 -11.90 -0.79 1.19
CA ARG A 79 -10.54 -1.24 0.88
C ARG A 79 -9.89 -1.80 2.14
N HIS A 80 -9.22 -2.96 2.04
CA HIS A 80 -8.55 -3.60 3.19
C HIS A 80 -7.78 -2.60 4.03
N HIS A 81 -7.04 -1.70 3.40
CA HIS A 81 -6.45 -0.55 4.05
C HIS A 81 -6.28 0.58 3.04
N SER A 82 -6.30 1.82 3.51
CA SER A 82 -5.87 2.99 2.73
C SER A 82 -4.54 3.56 3.23
N ILE A 83 -4.17 3.26 4.48
CA ILE A 83 -2.88 3.59 5.07
C ILE A 83 -2.35 2.37 5.84
N ALA A 84 -1.06 2.07 5.74
CA ALA A 84 -0.37 1.24 6.72
C ALA A 84 0.89 1.95 7.24
N LEU A 85 1.34 1.54 8.43
CA LEU A 85 2.48 2.12 9.11
C LEU A 85 3.52 1.06 9.44
N THR A 86 4.79 1.38 9.22
CA THR A 86 5.95 0.60 9.69
C THR A 86 6.86 1.46 10.57
N PRO A 87 7.30 0.98 11.76
CA PRO A 87 8.19 1.74 12.62
C PRO A 87 9.61 1.74 12.06
N MET A 88 10.18 2.94 11.90
CA MET A 88 11.60 3.13 11.56
C MET A 88 12.18 4.26 12.43
N PRO A 89 12.92 3.96 13.51
CA PRO A 89 13.44 4.97 14.43
C PRO A 89 14.24 6.07 13.71
N GLY A 90 13.89 7.33 13.96
CA GLY A 90 14.54 8.49 13.35
C GLY A 90 14.26 8.71 11.87
N VAL A 91 13.40 7.90 11.25
CA VAL A 91 13.09 7.95 9.81
C VAL A 91 11.58 8.10 9.60
N ARG A 92 11.21 8.90 8.61
CA ARG A 92 9.84 9.00 8.12
C ARG A 92 9.79 8.98 6.60
N GLY A 93 8.63 8.70 6.03
CA GLY A 93 8.40 8.92 4.60
C GLY A 93 7.53 7.85 3.96
N LEU A 94 7.49 7.91 2.63
CA LEU A 94 6.71 6.98 1.81
C LEU A 94 7.54 5.73 1.52
N HIS A 95 7.04 4.56 1.90
CA HIS A 95 7.62 3.28 1.54
C HIS A 95 7.13 2.83 0.15
N HIS A 96 5.80 2.68 0.00
CA HIS A 96 5.19 2.31 -1.26
C HIS A 96 3.77 2.87 -1.42
N VAL A 97 3.31 2.95 -2.67
CA VAL A 97 1.93 3.21 -3.06
C VAL A 97 1.39 1.97 -3.76
N MET A 98 0.16 1.58 -3.47
CA MET A 98 -0.49 0.48 -4.18
C MET A 98 -1.54 1.00 -5.15
N VAL A 99 -1.60 0.34 -6.31
CA VAL A 99 -2.72 0.46 -7.25
C VAL A 99 -3.28 -0.91 -7.55
N GLU A 100 -4.61 -0.99 -7.59
CA GLU A 100 -5.33 -2.23 -7.81
C GLU A 100 -5.91 -2.27 -9.21
N VAL A 101 -5.60 -3.32 -9.97
CA VAL A 101 -6.14 -3.56 -11.32
C VAL A 101 -7.36 -4.47 -11.28
N GLN A 102 -8.16 -4.48 -12.35
CA GLN A 102 -9.40 -5.26 -12.40
C GLN A 102 -9.19 -6.72 -12.85
N SER A 103 -8.01 -7.06 -13.38
CA SER A 103 -7.70 -8.41 -13.86
C SER A 103 -6.34 -8.90 -13.38
N PHE A 104 -6.27 -10.19 -13.03
CA PHE A 104 -5.01 -10.86 -12.76
C PHE A 104 -4.05 -10.82 -13.94
N ASP A 105 -4.57 -10.88 -15.17
CA ASP A 105 -3.75 -10.81 -16.40
C ASP A 105 -3.02 -9.47 -16.51
N ASP A 106 -3.58 -8.38 -15.97
CA ASP A 106 -2.90 -7.08 -15.96
C ASP A 106 -1.69 -7.09 -15.03
N VAL A 107 -1.77 -7.82 -13.91
CA VAL A 107 -0.63 -8.04 -13.00
C VAL A 107 0.44 -8.85 -13.72
N GLY A 108 0.08 -9.98 -14.34
CA GLY A 108 1.02 -10.82 -15.09
C GLY A 108 1.70 -10.06 -16.24
N MET A 109 0.92 -9.36 -17.07
CA MET A 109 1.44 -8.54 -18.17
C MET A 109 2.30 -7.36 -17.71
N ALA A 110 2.08 -6.81 -16.51
CA ALA A 110 2.95 -5.80 -15.94
C ALA A 110 4.24 -6.41 -15.40
N TYR A 111 4.16 -7.58 -14.77
CA TYR A 111 5.30 -8.34 -14.28
C TYR A 111 6.25 -8.71 -15.42
N ASP A 112 5.74 -9.34 -16.49
CA ASP A 112 6.51 -9.72 -17.67
C ASP A 112 7.14 -8.51 -18.38
N LEU A 113 6.43 -7.36 -18.39
CA LEU A 113 6.98 -6.13 -18.94
C LEU A 113 8.17 -5.64 -18.12
N CYS A 114 8.09 -5.68 -16.79
CA CYS A 114 9.21 -5.30 -15.93
C CYS A 114 10.42 -6.20 -16.18
N MET A 115 10.21 -7.52 -16.24
CA MET A 115 11.27 -8.49 -16.51
C MET A 115 11.91 -8.27 -17.88
N SER A 116 11.12 -8.18 -18.95
CA SER A 116 11.61 -8.00 -20.32
C SER A 116 12.36 -6.68 -20.54
N ARG A 117 12.05 -5.65 -19.74
CA ARG A 117 12.71 -4.34 -19.80
C ARG A 117 13.78 -4.13 -18.73
N ASN A 118 14.10 -5.16 -17.94
CA ASN A 118 15.03 -5.07 -16.81
C ASN A 118 14.68 -3.93 -15.84
N ILE A 119 13.38 -3.70 -15.62
CA ILE A 119 12.92 -2.77 -14.58
C ILE A 119 13.06 -3.49 -13.23
N PRO A 120 13.77 -2.90 -12.26
CA PRO A 120 14.07 -3.57 -11.00
C PRO A 120 12.79 -3.80 -10.18
N LEU A 121 12.53 -5.08 -9.91
CA LEU A 121 11.55 -5.48 -8.90
C LEU A 121 12.16 -5.26 -7.51
N SER A 122 11.32 -4.88 -6.56
CA SER A 122 11.68 -4.92 -5.14
C SER A 122 11.27 -6.26 -4.54
N MET A 123 10.08 -6.75 -4.87
CA MET A 123 9.57 -8.05 -4.47
C MET A 123 8.91 -8.75 -5.65
N THR A 124 9.15 -10.06 -5.78
CA THR A 124 8.55 -10.90 -6.82
C THR A 124 7.04 -11.06 -6.62
N LEU A 125 6.34 -11.66 -7.59
CA LEU A 125 4.91 -11.96 -7.48
C LEU A 125 4.60 -12.79 -6.23
N GLY A 126 3.54 -12.45 -5.51
CA GLY A 126 3.11 -13.17 -4.32
C GLY A 126 1.70 -12.85 -3.89
N ARG A 127 1.32 -13.39 -2.72
CA ARG A 127 0.03 -13.12 -2.10
C ARG A 127 0.19 -12.80 -0.63
N HIS A 128 -0.36 -11.68 -0.18
CA HIS A 128 -0.35 -11.29 1.22
C HIS A 128 -1.29 -12.12 2.10
N VAL A 129 -0.98 -12.22 3.39
CA VAL A 129 -1.77 -13.03 4.34
C VAL A 129 -3.01 -12.31 4.85
N ASN A 130 -2.98 -10.98 4.92
CA ASN A 130 -4.07 -10.14 5.44
C ASN A 130 -5.03 -9.76 4.32
N ASP A 131 -4.58 -8.92 3.37
CA ASP A 131 -5.44 -8.42 2.29
C ASP A 131 -5.72 -9.44 1.17
N ARG A 132 -5.01 -10.58 1.16
CA ARG A 132 -5.10 -11.66 0.16
C ARG A 132 -4.81 -11.27 -1.29
N MET A 133 -4.39 -10.03 -1.52
CA MET A 133 -4.11 -9.49 -2.84
C MET A 133 -2.95 -10.25 -3.47
N VAL A 134 -3.05 -10.49 -4.78
CA VAL A 134 -1.92 -10.98 -5.57
C VAL A 134 -1.23 -9.79 -6.20
N SER A 135 0.03 -9.57 -5.83
CA SER A 135 0.77 -8.36 -6.23
C SER A 135 2.26 -8.63 -6.42
N PHE A 136 2.95 -7.63 -6.98
CA PHE A 136 4.40 -7.53 -6.98
C PHE A 136 4.80 -6.06 -6.79
N TYR A 137 6.08 -5.83 -6.52
CA TYR A 137 6.59 -4.50 -6.21
C TYR A 137 7.66 -4.08 -7.20
N VAL A 138 7.54 -2.86 -7.72
CA VAL A 138 8.49 -2.27 -8.66
C VAL A 138 9.03 -0.96 -8.13
N ARG A 139 10.35 -0.77 -8.21
CA ARG A 139 11.01 0.46 -7.76
C ARG A 139 10.77 1.59 -8.74
N THR A 140 10.22 2.70 -8.26
CA THR A 140 10.10 3.92 -9.06
C THR A 140 11.45 4.65 -9.17
N PRO A 141 11.65 5.49 -10.19
CA PRO A 141 12.83 6.38 -10.25
C PRO A 141 12.99 7.31 -9.03
N SER A 142 11.91 7.58 -8.29
CA SER A 142 11.90 8.40 -7.08
C SER A 142 12.21 7.61 -5.80
N GLY A 143 12.48 6.31 -5.88
CA GLY A 143 12.97 5.51 -4.76
C GLY A 143 11.89 4.75 -3.98
N PHE A 144 10.63 5.19 -3.97
CA PHE A 144 9.52 4.43 -3.40
C PHE A 144 9.03 3.35 -4.37
N ASP A 145 8.34 2.34 -3.85
CA ASP A 145 7.78 1.28 -4.70
C ASP A 145 6.33 1.54 -5.12
N ILE A 146 5.97 0.99 -6.28
CA ILE A 146 4.58 0.73 -6.63
C ILE A 146 4.30 -0.75 -6.35
N GLU A 147 3.33 -1.02 -5.50
CA GLU A 147 2.67 -2.31 -5.42
C GLU A 147 1.59 -2.38 -6.50
N TYR A 148 1.67 -3.36 -7.39
CA TYR A 148 0.72 -3.53 -8.49
C TYR A 148 -0.06 -4.82 -8.27
N GLY A 149 -1.31 -4.69 -7.82
CA GLY A 149 -2.06 -5.81 -7.24
C GLY A 149 -3.45 -6.02 -7.80
N TRP A 150 -4.01 -7.19 -7.50
CA TRP A 150 -5.34 -7.62 -7.91
C TRP A 150 -6.01 -8.45 -6.81
N ASP A 151 -7.32 -8.25 -6.65
CA ASP A 151 -8.23 -9.08 -5.83
C ASP A 151 -7.92 -9.04 -4.34
N ALA A 152 -7.82 -7.83 -3.79
CA ALA A 152 -7.77 -7.65 -2.34
C ALA A 152 -9.15 -7.94 -1.72
N VAL A 153 -9.18 -8.56 -0.54
CA VAL A 153 -10.42 -8.70 0.23
C VAL A 153 -10.94 -7.33 0.66
N THR A 154 -12.26 -7.20 0.69
CA THR A 154 -12.93 -5.98 1.16
C THR A 154 -13.30 -6.09 2.63
N VAL A 155 -13.12 -4.99 3.35
CA VAL A 155 -13.55 -4.84 4.74
C VAL A 155 -15.04 -4.49 4.77
N ASP A 156 -15.81 -5.28 5.51
CA ASP A 156 -17.16 -4.96 5.95
C ASP A 156 -17.10 -4.56 7.42
N GLU A 157 -17.42 -3.31 7.74
CA GLU A 157 -17.27 -2.78 9.10
C GLU A 157 -18.12 -3.51 10.15
N GLU A 158 -19.20 -4.19 9.75
CA GLU A 158 -20.08 -4.92 10.67
C GLU A 158 -19.52 -6.31 11.02
N THR A 159 -18.76 -6.91 10.11
CA THR A 159 -18.33 -8.32 10.22
C THR A 159 -16.82 -8.49 10.30
N TRP A 160 -16.03 -7.47 9.97
CA TRP A 160 -14.58 -7.54 9.98
C TRP A 160 -14.04 -7.68 11.40
N THR A 161 -13.19 -8.70 11.59
CA THR A 161 -12.48 -8.94 12.84
C THR A 161 -11.00 -8.73 12.60
N VAL A 162 -10.41 -7.78 13.34
CA VAL A 162 -8.97 -7.49 13.28
C VAL A 162 -8.18 -8.73 13.68
N ALA A 163 -7.27 -9.15 12.82
CA ALA A 163 -6.37 -10.26 13.04
C ALA A 163 -4.92 -9.80 13.22
N GLN A 164 -4.13 -10.68 13.83
CA GLN A 164 -2.68 -10.53 13.95
C GLN A 164 -2.01 -11.69 13.21
N TYR A 165 -1.01 -11.39 12.40
CA TYR A 165 -0.27 -12.38 11.63
C TYR A 165 1.23 -12.36 11.94
N ASP A 166 1.87 -13.52 11.78
CA ASP A 166 3.30 -13.76 12.06
C ASP A 166 4.18 -13.75 10.80
N ARG A 167 3.57 -13.48 9.63
CA ARG A 167 4.22 -13.48 8.33
C ARG A 167 3.54 -12.48 7.41
N PRO A 168 4.22 -11.92 6.40
CA PRO A 168 3.60 -10.96 5.48
C PRO A 168 2.80 -11.64 4.36
N SER A 169 3.20 -12.86 3.96
CA SER A 169 2.70 -13.48 2.72
C SER A 169 2.33 -14.95 2.91
N VAL A 170 1.33 -15.40 2.17
CA VAL A 170 0.96 -16.81 2.02
C VAL A 170 2.01 -17.53 1.17
N TRP A 171 2.43 -16.91 0.06
CA TRP A 171 3.47 -17.39 -0.85
C TRP A 171 4.07 -16.22 -1.64
N GLY A 172 5.20 -16.46 -2.30
CA GLY A 172 5.83 -15.47 -3.18
C GLY A 172 6.40 -14.27 -2.42
N HIS A 173 6.38 -13.09 -3.03
CA HIS A 173 6.86 -11.85 -2.40
C HIS A 173 8.32 -11.96 -1.92
N GLN A 174 9.17 -12.62 -2.71
CA GLN A 174 10.59 -12.73 -2.38
C GLN A 174 11.25 -11.37 -2.55
N MET A 175 11.90 -10.88 -1.50
CA MET A 175 12.68 -9.65 -1.55
C MET A 175 13.88 -9.84 -2.46
N VAL A 176 13.91 -9.10 -3.57
CA VAL A 176 15.00 -9.13 -4.56
C VAL A 176 15.76 -7.80 -4.62
N ALA A 177 15.17 -6.71 -4.14
CA ALA A 177 15.90 -5.45 -3.98
C ALA A 177 16.96 -5.58 -2.89
N GLN A 178 18.12 -4.97 -3.16
CA GLN A 178 19.23 -4.88 -2.20
C GLN A 178 19.08 -3.70 -1.24
N THR A 179 18.26 -2.72 -1.58
CA THR A 179 18.01 -1.53 -0.77
C THR A 179 16.53 -1.45 -0.39
N PRO A 180 16.22 -1.03 0.85
CA PRO A 180 14.84 -0.75 1.23
C PRO A 180 14.22 0.27 0.27
N PRO A 181 12.95 0.10 -0.10
CA PRO A 181 12.27 1.13 -0.86
C PRO A 181 11.93 2.31 0.04
N GLY A 182 11.81 3.45 -0.61
CA GLY A 182 11.12 4.60 -0.05
C GLY A 182 11.72 5.93 -0.45
N ALA A 183 10.87 6.94 -0.46
CA ALA A 183 11.26 8.34 -0.38
C ALA A 183 11.28 8.69 1.11
N LEU A 184 12.34 8.24 1.78
CA LEU A 184 12.53 8.36 3.22
C LEU A 184 13.47 9.52 3.56
N GLU A 185 13.19 10.19 4.67
CA GLU A 185 13.99 11.28 5.19
C GLU A 185 14.15 11.16 6.71
N ALA A 186 15.16 11.86 7.25
CA ALA A 186 15.34 11.94 8.69
C ALA A 186 14.13 12.65 9.33
N ALA A 187 13.57 12.04 10.37
CA ALA A 187 12.55 12.67 11.17
C ALA A 187 13.20 13.83 11.97
N THR A 188 12.79 15.06 11.68
CA THR A 188 13.16 16.22 12.50
C THR A 188 12.44 16.12 13.84
N THR A 189 13.20 16.17 14.93
CA THR A 189 12.70 16.21 16.32
C THR A 189 11.81 17.43 16.57
#